data_AF-A0A7Z0AZW3-F1
#
_entry.id   AF-A0A7Z0AZW3-F1
#
_cell.length_a   1.000
_cell.length_b   1.000
_cell.length_c   1.000
_cell.angle_alpha   90.00
_cell.angle_beta   90.00
_cell.angle_gamma   90.00
#
_symmetry.space_group_name_H-M   'P 1'
#
loop_
_entity.id
_entity.type
_entity.pdbx_description
1 polymer ?
#
loop_
_entity_poly.entity_id
_entity_poly.type
_entity_poly.pdbx_seq_one_letter_code
_entity_poly.pdbx_strand_id
1 'polypeptide(L)'
;MLEPQIAAFIERAVAIYSAHTTSLSPREQRELYDRYAATLTPALPDELSVRDAEFQTRAGHALKLRLYRHRARGEQAAHGAVLYFHGGGFVLGSLDSHQLVTARIAADTGLDVIAVDYRLAPEHRAPARA
;
A
#
# COMPACT_ATOMS: atom_id res chain seq x y z
N MET A 1 -25.62 -7.36 14.59
CA MET A 1 -26.10 -6.46 13.53
C MET A 1 -24.92 -5.60 13.09
N LEU A 2 -24.68 -5.43 11.79
CA LEU A 2 -23.56 -4.58 11.30
C LEU A 2 -23.93 -3.10 11.44
N GLU A 3 -22.93 -2.24 11.69
CA GLU A 3 -23.13 -0.79 11.66
C GLU A 3 -23.57 -0.31 10.27
N PRO A 4 -24.48 0.67 10.15
CA PRO A 4 -24.99 1.13 8.85
C PRO A 4 -23.89 1.60 7.89
N GLN A 5 -22.84 2.25 8.41
CA GLN A 5 -21.71 2.74 7.62
C GLN A 5 -20.88 1.59 7.04
N ILE A 6 -20.68 0.52 7.82
CA ILE A 6 -19.99 -0.69 7.37
C ILE A 6 -20.81 -1.43 6.32
N ALA A 7 -22.14 -1.52 6.50
CA ALA A 7 -23.03 -2.12 5.51
C ALA A 7 -22.98 -1.37 4.16
N ALA A 8 -23.09 -0.04 4.18
CA ALA A 8 -22.99 0.80 2.97
C ALA A 8 -21.60 0.71 2.30
N PHE A 9 -20.54 0.58 3.10
CA PHE A 9 -19.19 0.34 2.58
C PHE A 9 -19.10 -1.00 1.85
N ILE A 10 -19.63 -2.08 2.44
CA ILE A 10 -19.64 -3.41 1.82
C ILE A 10 -20.38 -3.38 0.48
N GLU A 11 -21.56 -2.75 0.42
CA GLU A 11 -22.33 -2.62 -0.83
C GLU A 11 -21.52 -1.92 -1.93
N ARG A 12 -20.88 -0.79 -1.60
CA ARG A 12 -20.00 -0.07 -2.53
C ARG A 12 -18.78 -0.89 -2.94
N ALA A 13 -18.17 -1.61 -2.01
CA ALA A 13 -16.98 -2.42 -2.27
C ALA A 13 -17.30 -3.57 -3.23
N VAL A 14 -18.40 -4.29 -3.00
CA VAL A 14 -18.82 -5.43 -3.84
C VAL A 14 -19.14 -5.01 -5.28
N ALA A 15 -19.63 -3.78 -5.49
CA ALA A 15 -19.89 -3.25 -6.83
C ALA A 15 -18.62 -3.09 -7.69
N ILE A 16 -17.44 -2.98 -7.06
CA ILE A 16 -16.15 -2.77 -7.74
C ILE A 16 -15.28 -4.03 -7.65
N TYR A 17 -15.24 -4.66 -6.48
CA TYR A 17 -14.44 -5.84 -6.15
C TYR A 17 -15.35 -6.96 -5.64
N SER A 18 -15.92 -7.71 -6.58
CA SER A 18 -16.90 -8.76 -6.29
C SER A 18 -16.24 -10.13 -6.05
N ALA A 19 -17.02 -11.10 -5.58
CA ALA A 19 -16.54 -12.48 -5.37
C ALA A 19 -15.97 -13.13 -6.64
N HIS A 20 -16.42 -12.69 -7.83
CA HIS A 20 -15.94 -13.19 -9.12
C HIS A 20 -14.45 -12.90 -9.35
N THR A 21 -13.89 -11.88 -8.69
CA THR A 21 -12.48 -11.51 -8.84
C THR A 21 -11.54 -12.66 -8.51
N THR A 22 -11.90 -13.54 -7.59
CA THR A 22 -11.06 -14.69 -7.21
C THR A 22 -10.86 -15.71 -8.34
N SER A 23 -11.70 -15.67 -9.38
CA SER A 23 -11.60 -16.54 -10.57
C SER A 23 -10.72 -15.96 -11.69
N LEU A 24 -10.31 -14.69 -11.57
CA LEU A 24 -9.44 -14.02 -12.54
C LEU A 24 -7.97 -14.41 -12.36
N SER A 25 -7.13 -14.12 -13.35
CA SER A 25 -5.67 -14.27 -13.20
C SER A 25 -5.11 -13.33 -12.12
N PRO A 26 -3.98 -13.65 -11.46
CA PRO A 26 -3.38 -12.77 -10.46
C PRO A 26 -3.13 -11.34 -10.97
N ARG A 27 -2.75 -11.19 -12.25
CA ARG A 27 -2.56 -9.88 -12.89
C ARG A 27 -3.86 -9.06 -12.92
N GLU A 28 -4.95 -9.66 -13.38
CA GLU A 28 -6.25 -8.99 -13.44
C GLU A 28 -6.80 -8.68 -12.04
N GLN A 29 -6.58 -9.57 -11.07
CA GLN A 29 -6.95 -9.31 -9.68
C GLN A 29 -6.21 -8.10 -9.11
N ARG A 30 -4.91 -7.95 -9.38
CA ARG A 30 -4.10 -6.79 -8.97
C ARG A 30 -4.60 -5.50 -9.61
N GLU A 31 -4.83 -5.50 -10.92
CA GLU A 31 -5.36 -4.32 -11.64
C GLU A 31 -6.72 -3.86 -11.10
N LEU A 32 -7.61 -4.81 -10.76
CA LEU A 32 -8.90 -4.48 -10.18
C LEU A 32 -8.78 -3.97 -8.74
N TYR A 33 -7.90 -4.58 -7.94
CA TYR A 33 -7.64 -4.16 -6.57
C TYR A 33 -7.04 -2.74 -6.51
N ASP A 34 -6.08 -2.42 -7.38
CA ASP A 34 -5.50 -1.08 -7.48
C ASP A 34 -6.55 -0.05 -7.89
N ARG A 35 -7.40 -0.37 -8.87
CA ARG A 35 -8.51 0.50 -9.29
C ARG A 35 -9.51 0.74 -8.17
N TYR A 36 -9.88 -0.31 -7.46
CA TYR A 36 -10.75 -0.22 -6.28
C TYR A 36 -10.15 0.71 -5.22
N ALA A 37 -8.89 0.48 -4.84
CA ALA A 37 -8.20 1.31 -3.87
C ALA A 37 -8.10 2.78 -4.33
N ALA A 38 -7.87 3.04 -5.61
CA ALA A 38 -7.83 4.40 -6.16
C ALA A 38 -9.19 5.13 -5.99
N THR A 39 -10.32 4.44 -6.07
CA THR A 39 -11.65 5.06 -5.81
C THR A 39 -11.88 5.48 -4.36
N LEU A 40 -11.10 4.91 -3.43
CA LEU A 40 -11.21 5.16 -2.00
C LEU A 40 -10.07 6.06 -1.49
N THR A 41 -9.03 6.26 -2.28
CA THR A 41 -7.84 7.01 -1.88
C THR A 41 -8.06 8.49 -2.15
N PRO A 42 -8.13 9.34 -1.10
CA PRO A 42 -8.21 10.78 -1.27
C PRO A 42 -6.89 11.34 -1.80
N ALA A 43 -6.90 12.63 -2.13
CA ALA A 43 -5.66 13.35 -2.41
C ALA A 43 -4.69 13.23 -1.22
N LEU A 44 -3.39 13.23 -1.55
CA LEU A 44 -2.35 13.22 -0.54
C LEU A 44 -2.46 14.49 0.34
N PRO A 45 -2.34 14.37 1.67
CA PRO A 45 -2.28 15.54 2.56
C PRO A 45 -1.12 16.48 2.17
N ASP A 46 -1.38 17.79 2.12
CA ASP A 46 -0.41 18.81 1.67
C ASP A 46 0.84 18.85 2.55
N GLU A 47 0.71 18.53 3.82
CA GLU A 47 1.80 18.45 4.79
C GLU A 47 2.79 17.32 4.51
N LEU A 48 2.45 16.37 3.63
CA LEU A 48 3.32 15.25 3.27
C LEU A 48 4.07 15.51 1.97
N SER A 49 5.34 15.14 1.98
CA SER A 49 6.16 14.88 0.82
C SER A 49 6.23 13.37 0.59
N VAL A 50 6.07 12.96 -0.67
CA VAL A 50 6.13 11.56 -1.07
C VAL A 50 7.16 11.41 -2.17
N ARG A 51 8.04 10.42 -2.04
CA ARG A 51 9.00 10.08 -3.08
C ARG A 51 9.19 8.58 -3.17
N ASP A 52 9.37 8.10 -4.39
CA ASP A 52 9.78 6.73 -4.63
C ASP A 52 11.30 6.61 -4.49
N ALA A 53 11.75 5.44 -4.06
CA ALA A 53 13.15 5.08 -3.94
C ALA A 53 13.33 3.60 -4.27
N GLU A 54 14.58 3.20 -4.47
CA GLU A 54 14.96 1.82 -4.67
C GLU A 54 15.98 1.40 -3.62
N PHE A 55 15.82 0.18 -3.12
CA PHE A 55 16.73 -0.43 -2.17
C PHE A 55 17.34 -1.70 -2.76
N GLN A 56 18.66 -1.70 -2.89
CA GLN A 56 19.43 -2.86 -3.32
C GLN A 56 19.64 -3.80 -2.14
N THR A 57 19.06 -5.00 -2.22
CA THR A 57 19.22 -6.01 -1.17
C THR A 57 20.59 -6.68 -1.25
N ARG A 58 21.06 -7.24 -0.13
CA ARG A 58 22.29 -8.06 -0.09
C ARG A 58 22.22 -9.31 -0.99
N ALA A 59 21.00 -9.71 -1.34
CA ALA A 59 20.70 -10.83 -2.22
C ALA A 59 20.84 -10.49 -3.72
N GLY A 60 21.06 -9.23 -4.06
CA GLY A 60 21.27 -8.79 -5.44
C GLY A 60 19.99 -8.42 -6.20
N HIS A 61 18.82 -8.45 -5.56
CA HIS A 61 17.58 -7.91 -6.14
C HIS A 61 17.23 -6.54 -5.55
N ALA A 62 16.53 -5.74 -6.33
CA ALA A 62 16.02 -4.42 -5.95
C ALA A 62 14.61 -4.52 -5.36
N LEU A 63 14.31 -3.67 -4.38
CA LEU A 63 12.96 -3.43 -3.87
C LEU A 63 12.59 -1.97 -4.13
N LYS A 64 11.40 -1.75 -4.69
CA LYS A 64 10.84 -0.39 -4.76
C LYS A 64 10.28 -0.02 -3.39
N LEU A 65 10.48 1.23 -3.02
CA LEU A 65 10.01 1.82 -1.78
C LEU A 65 9.25 3.11 -2.10
N ARG A 66 8.27 3.45 -1.27
CA ARG A 66 7.70 4.80 -1.23
C ARG A 66 7.84 5.39 0.15
N LEU A 67 8.44 6.57 0.21
CA LEU A 67 8.74 7.27 1.45
C LEU A 67 7.75 8.42 1.62
N TYR A 68 7.06 8.44 2.76
CA TYR A 68 6.17 9.50 3.19
C TYR A 68 6.82 10.25 4.34
N ARG A 69 6.99 11.56 4.20
CA ARG A 69 7.62 12.42 5.20
C ARG A 69 6.87 13.73 5.35
N HIS A 70 6.72 14.19 6.58
CA HIS A 70 6.19 15.52 6.87
C HIS A 70 7.12 16.63 6.34
N ARG A 71 6.61 17.55 5.53
CA ARG A 71 7.39 18.63 4.89
C ARG A 71 8.10 19.52 5.89
N ALA A 72 7.45 19.84 7.02
CA ALA A 72 8.03 20.68 8.06
C ALA A 72 9.31 20.09 8.70
N ARG A 73 9.57 18.79 8.54
CA ARG A 73 10.80 18.14 9.01
C ARG A 73 12.04 18.54 8.18
N GLY A 74 11.85 18.88 6.90
CA GLY A 74 12.96 19.14 5.98
C GLY A 74 13.97 17.98 5.96
N GLU A 75 15.25 18.32 6.15
CA GLU A 75 16.38 17.38 6.18
C GLU A 75 16.71 16.84 7.58
N GLN A 76 15.95 17.23 8.61
CA GLN A 76 16.21 16.78 9.98
C GLN A 76 16.03 15.25 10.09
N ALA A 77 16.96 14.61 10.81
CA ALA A 77 16.89 13.19 11.07
C ALA A 77 15.57 12.82 11.76
N ALA A 78 14.92 11.75 11.29
CA ALA A 78 13.71 11.25 11.93
C ALA A 78 14.06 10.63 13.29
N HIS A 79 13.22 10.86 14.30
CA HIS A 79 13.35 10.23 15.61
C HIS A 79 12.93 8.75 15.59
N GLY A 80 12.33 8.30 14.49
CA GLY A 80 11.88 6.93 14.22
C GLY A 80 11.21 6.85 12.86
N ALA A 81 11.00 5.63 12.36
CA ALA A 81 10.31 5.39 11.10
C ALA A 81 9.42 4.15 11.20
N VAL A 82 8.34 4.14 10.41
CA VAL A 82 7.45 2.98 10.22
C VAL A 82 7.83 2.29 8.92
N LEU A 83 8.24 1.03 9.00
CA LEU A 83 8.38 0.18 7.83
C LEU A 83 7.04 -0.52 7.57
N TYR A 84 6.42 -0.24 6.43
CA TYR A 84 5.08 -0.69 6.10
C TYR A 84 5.08 -1.75 5.00
N PHE A 85 4.47 -2.90 5.29
CA PHE A 85 4.22 -3.98 4.33
C PHE A 85 2.72 -4.02 4.05
N HIS A 86 2.35 -3.84 2.78
CA HIS A 86 0.95 -3.80 2.39
C HIS A 86 0.24 -5.16 2.55
N GLY A 87 -1.07 -5.11 2.77
CA GLY A 87 -1.94 -6.28 2.77
C GLY A 87 -2.19 -6.80 1.35
N GLY A 88 -3.10 -7.78 1.22
CA GLY A 88 -3.43 -8.40 -0.07
C GLY A 88 -3.06 -9.88 -0.19
N GLY A 89 -2.82 -10.56 0.95
CA GLY A 89 -2.61 -12.01 0.98
C GLY A 89 -1.36 -12.48 0.23
N PHE A 90 -0.34 -11.62 0.10
CA PHE A 90 0.87 -11.81 -0.70
C PHE A 90 0.64 -11.95 -2.22
N VAL A 91 -0.60 -11.80 -2.71
CA VAL A 91 -0.94 -11.90 -4.14
C VAL A 91 -1.32 -10.55 -4.70
N LEU A 92 -1.94 -9.70 -3.89
CA LEU A 92 -2.46 -8.38 -4.25
C LEU A 92 -1.72 -7.28 -3.52
N GLY A 93 -2.04 -6.04 -3.89
CA GLY A 93 -1.49 -4.85 -3.29
C GLY A 93 -0.26 -4.33 -4.00
N SER A 94 0.09 -3.09 -3.67
CA SER A 94 1.07 -2.25 -4.34
C SER A 94 1.33 -1.01 -3.47
N LEU A 95 2.33 -0.22 -3.83
CA LEU A 95 2.57 1.10 -3.19
C LEU A 95 1.37 2.05 -3.36
N ASP A 96 0.65 1.95 -4.49
CA ASP A 96 -0.49 2.81 -4.79
C ASP A 96 -1.76 2.39 -4.04
N SER A 97 -2.07 1.09 -4.00
CA SER A 97 -3.29 0.57 -3.35
C SER A 97 -3.36 0.82 -1.84
N HIS A 98 -2.22 1.08 -1.19
CA HIS A 98 -2.13 1.36 0.24
C HIS A 98 -1.67 2.79 0.55
N GLN A 99 -1.71 3.70 -0.44
CA GLN A 99 -1.36 5.11 -0.25
C GLN A 99 -2.23 5.77 0.83
N LEU A 100 -3.55 5.54 0.85
CA LEU A 100 -4.42 6.09 1.88
C LEU A 100 -3.92 5.75 3.29
N VAL A 101 -3.59 4.47 3.53
CA VAL A 101 -3.18 3.98 4.86
C VAL A 101 -1.80 4.55 5.24
N THR A 102 -0.84 4.48 4.31
CA THR A 102 0.54 4.93 4.57
C THR A 102 0.64 6.44 4.74
N ALA A 103 -0.07 7.22 3.91
CA ALA A 103 -0.18 8.67 4.08
C ALA A 103 -0.84 9.03 5.41
N ARG A 104 -1.93 8.35 5.79
CA ARG A 104 -2.62 8.62 7.05
C ARG A 104 -1.73 8.33 8.26
N ILE A 105 -1.01 7.20 8.26
CA ILE A 105 -0.03 6.88 9.32
C ILE A 105 1.03 7.99 9.41
N ALA A 106 1.58 8.45 8.29
CA ALA A 106 2.60 9.49 8.29
C ALA A 106 2.06 10.82 8.83
N ALA A 107 0.87 11.24 8.39
CA ALA A 107 0.24 12.48 8.81
C ALA A 107 -0.14 12.45 10.31
N ASP A 108 -0.80 11.39 10.76
CA ASP A 108 -1.31 11.30 12.14
C ASP A 108 -0.20 11.12 13.18
N THR A 109 0.89 10.43 12.83
CA THR A 109 1.98 10.14 13.77
C THR A 109 3.14 11.12 13.68
N GLY A 110 3.27 11.85 12.56
CA GLY A 110 4.46 12.66 12.24
C GLY A 110 5.74 11.85 12.00
N LEU A 111 5.67 10.51 12.01
CA LEU A 111 6.80 9.63 11.69
C LEU A 111 6.96 9.48 10.18
N ASP A 112 8.19 9.23 9.75
CA ASP A 112 8.44 8.82 8.37
C ASP A 112 7.87 7.41 8.14
N VAL A 113 7.15 7.21 7.03
CA VAL A 113 6.65 5.89 6.63
C VAL A 113 7.38 5.44 5.37
N ILE A 114 7.94 4.24 5.41
CA ILE A 114 8.63 3.59 4.29
C ILE A 114 7.77 2.39 3.87
N ALA A 115 7.00 2.54 2.80
CA ALA A 115 6.21 1.46 2.22
C ALA A 115 7.09 0.60 1.31
N VAL A 116 6.95 -0.72 1.41
CA VAL A 116 7.77 -1.70 0.68
C VAL A 116 6.94 -2.39 -0.40
N ASP A 117 7.40 -2.33 -1.64
CA ASP A 117 6.85 -3.07 -2.79
C ASP A 117 7.48 -4.46 -2.83
N TYR A 118 7.02 -5.35 -1.95
CA TYR A 118 7.59 -6.68 -1.82
C TYR A 118 7.09 -7.61 -2.94
N ARG A 119 7.85 -8.67 -3.18
CA ARG A 119 7.57 -9.67 -4.21
C ARG A 119 6.31 -10.48 -3.92
N LEU A 120 5.46 -10.65 -4.93
CA LEU A 120 4.16 -11.28 -4.80
C LEU A 120 4.17 -12.74 -5.28
N ALA A 121 3.29 -13.54 -4.68
CA ALA A 121 2.89 -14.83 -5.17
C ALA A 121 1.86 -14.66 -6.31
N PRO A 122 1.76 -15.64 -7.24
CA PRO A 122 2.45 -16.93 -7.26
C PRO A 122 3.87 -16.91 -7.83
N GLU A 123 4.31 -15.80 -8.41
CA GLU A 123 5.62 -15.65 -9.08
C GLU A 123 6.78 -15.90 -8.10
N HIS A 124 6.61 -15.45 -6.86
CA HIS A 124 7.58 -15.63 -5.78
C HIS A 124 6.94 -16.36 -4.60
N ARG A 125 7.04 -17.69 -4.59
CA ARG A 125 6.48 -18.55 -3.51
C ARG A 125 7.17 -18.30 -2.18
N ALA A 126 6.42 -18.50 -1.09
CA ALA A 126 6.94 -18.33 0.26
C ALA A 126 7.90 -19.47 0.69
N PRO A 127 9.00 -19.14 1.41
CA PRO A 127 9.58 -17.81 1.53
C PRO A 127 10.20 -17.39 0.18
N ALA A 128 9.95 -16.14 -0.23
CA ALA A 128 10.51 -15.62 -1.47
C ALA A 128 12.04 -15.63 -1.37
N ARG A 129 12.70 -16.44 -2.19
CA ARG A 129 14.16 -16.62 -2.15
C ARG A 129 14.90 -15.35 -2.54
N ALA A 130 16.10 -15.16 -2.04
CA ALA A 130 17.03 -14.10 -2.44
C ALA A 130 17.16 -14.00 -3.97
#